data_AF-A0A2T0VKE4-F1
#
_entry.id   AF-A0A2T0VKE4-F1
#
_cell.length_a   1.000
_cell.length_b   1.000
_cell.length_c   1.000
_cell.angle_alpha   90.00
_cell.angle_beta   90.00
_cell.angle_gamma   90.00
#
_symmetry.space_group_name_H-M   'P 1'
#
loop_
_entity.id
_entity.type
_entity.pdbx_description
1 polymer ?
#
loop_
_entity_poly.entity_id
_entity_poly.type
_entity_poly.pdbx_seq_one_letter_code
_entity_poly.pdbx_strand_id
1 'polypeptide(L)'
;MSFTRRSFLLGAGSGLSLLVLTACTDGTPTPRPTTTGSANPSPSPVPRPAALERSAWSADPFARGTHSFVPAGGSPASRLALAAPVLDRVFFAGEATSADRPATVLGAQRSGARAAGEVSAAAELGERVAVIGAGVAGAETARLLNLYGFDVVMLEAQDRVGGRIHTIASDDWPVPPQLGAWTFTEPADAEILAHLERLDVQTAPVGTAEYRSAASVPAGDATVPDNSPDVVTENTVGATAVATALDWASRQTADPSLQRALDDSGATDTAAGQSLGDLDGTQLLGQQLAVIAATSGAAASDLSSWYGVRAPSAESADSADSADPAESPASSDGQVAVVGDLAQLVETALESVETFLSTPIVGIAYSDDGVSLRLGTGESLSVDRVVVTVPLGVLQNDVIEFDPLLPFTHRGAIADLGFGTVNSVWLRFDEPFWTTEAAVWNVVGTDTEISTWYNLQAITGEPVLVGVVGGAAAVRLEGLNDDELVDAALASLAPFAATAP
;
A
#
# COMPACT_ATOMS: atom_id res chain seq x y z
N MET A 1 55.66 -8.80 -37.46
CA MET A 1 55.38 -10.00 -38.29
C MET A 1 53.96 -9.88 -38.82
N SER A 2 53.84 -9.75 -40.13
CA SER A 2 52.60 -9.55 -40.87
C SER A 2 51.84 -10.87 -41.04
N PHE A 3 50.55 -10.91 -40.67
CA PHE A 3 49.69 -12.04 -41.01
C PHE A 3 48.99 -11.80 -42.36
N THR A 4 49.27 -12.69 -43.30
CA THR A 4 48.76 -12.69 -44.67
C THR A 4 47.40 -13.40 -44.77
N ARG A 5 46.48 -12.75 -45.48
CA ARG A 5 45.25 -13.31 -46.04
C ARG A 5 45.55 -14.39 -47.09
N ARG A 6 44.83 -15.53 -47.04
CA ARG A 6 44.06 -16.15 -48.16
C ARG A 6 43.70 -17.60 -47.82
N SER A 7 42.40 -17.90 -47.81
CA SER A 7 41.80 -19.00 -48.59
C SER A 7 40.29 -18.86 -48.55
N PHE A 8 39.78 -18.49 -49.72
CA PHE A 8 38.39 -18.32 -50.11
C PHE A 8 38.13 -19.47 -51.08
N LEU A 9 37.11 -20.31 -50.90
CA LEU A 9 36.57 -21.18 -51.96
C LEU A 9 35.14 -21.63 -51.62
N LEU A 10 34.22 -21.10 -52.43
CA LEU A 10 33.06 -21.71 -53.07
C LEU A 10 31.98 -22.45 -52.25
N GLY A 11 30.79 -21.85 -52.27
CA GLY A 11 29.49 -22.51 -52.20
C GLY A 11 28.42 -21.58 -52.75
N ALA A 12 28.27 -21.55 -54.08
CA ALA A 12 27.23 -20.79 -54.78
C ALA A 12 26.27 -21.76 -55.49
N GLY A 13 24.97 -21.45 -55.44
CA GLY A 13 24.01 -21.85 -56.47
C GLY A 13 22.85 -22.71 -55.99
N SER A 14 21.69 -22.07 -55.86
CA SER A 14 20.30 -22.54 -56.13
C SER A 14 19.37 -21.65 -55.28
N GLY A 15 18.40 -20.90 -55.77
CA GLY A 15 17.75 -20.81 -57.06
C GLY A 15 16.44 -20.09 -56.79
N LEU A 16 16.28 -18.94 -57.44
CA LEU A 16 15.14 -18.03 -57.36
C LEU A 16 13.87 -18.72 -57.91
N SER A 17 12.78 -18.73 -57.14
CA SER A 17 11.44 -19.10 -57.65
C SER A 17 10.39 -18.14 -57.10
N LEU A 18 10.19 -17.04 -57.84
CA LEU A 18 9.01 -16.18 -57.78
C LEU A 18 7.89 -16.87 -58.57
N LEU A 19 6.77 -17.16 -57.92
CA LEU A 19 5.51 -17.49 -58.59
C LEU A 19 4.47 -16.41 -58.27
N VAL A 20 4.17 -15.64 -59.31
CA VAL A 20 3.02 -14.75 -59.42
C VAL A 20 1.78 -15.61 -59.61
N LEU A 21 0.80 -15.49 -58.72
CA LEU A 21 -0.57 -15.94 -58.96
C LEU A 21 -1.50 -14.74 -58.84
N THR A 22 -1.94 -14.28 -60.01
CA THR A 22 -3.01 -13.32 -60.21
C THR A 22 -4.36 -13.90 -59.81
N ALA A 23 -5.18 -13.04 -59.21
CA ALA A 23 -6.53 -13.29 -58.74
C ALA A 23 -7.53 -13.68 -59.83
N CYS A 24 -8.46 -14.57 -59.47
CA CYS A 24 -9.85 -14.52 -59.88
C CYS A 24 -10.69 -14.56 -58.59
N THR A 25 -11.29 -13.42 -58.25
CA THR A 25 -12.21 -13.24 -57.12
C THR A 25 -13.58 -13.84 -57.45
N ASP A 26 -14.20 -14.52 -56.50
CA ASP A 26 -15.65 -14.50 -56.34
C ASP A 26 -15.98 -14.29 -54.86
N GLY A 27 -16.58 -13.12 -54.58
CA GLY A 27 -17.09 -12.74 -53.26
C GLY A 27 -16.21 -11.73 -52.53
N THR A 28 -16.58 -10.46 -52.59
CA THR A 28 -16.18 -9.47 -51.59
C THR A 28 -16.60 -10.01 -50.23
N PRO A 29 -15.70 -10.25 -49.26
CA PRO A 29 -16.14 -10.60 -47.91
C PRO A 29 -16.84 -9.37 -47.35
N THR A 30 -18.17 -9.39 -47.33
CA THR A 30 -18.94 -8.45 -46.53
C THR A 30 -18.50 -8.63 -45.08
N PRO A 31 -18.03 -7.57 -44.38
CA PRO A 31 -17.74 -7.67 -42.97
C PRO A 31 -19.02 -8.15 -42.28
N ARG A 32 -18.99 -9.36 -41.73
CA ARG A 32 -19.99 -9.75 -40.75
C ARG A 32 -19.69 -8.86 -39.56
N PRO A 33 -20.66 -8.06 -39.07
CA PRO A 33 -20.46 -7.36 -37.81
C PRO A 33 -20.01 -8.42 -36.82
N THR A 34 -18.82 -8.27 -36.25
CA THR A 34 -18.55 -8.89 -34.96
C THR A 34 -19.62 -8.28 -34.08
N THR A 35 -20.64 -9.07 -33.76
CA THR A 35 -21.45 -8.79 -32.57
C THR A 35 -20.47 -8.93 -31.42
N THR A 36 -19.72 -7.86 -31.14
CA THR A 36 -19.37 -7.55 -29.77
C THR A 36 -20.73 -7.54 -29.10
N GLY A 37 -21.03 -8.58 -28.33
CA GLY A 37 -22.10 -8.50 -27.38
C GLY A 37 -21.70 -7.33 -26.49
N SER A 38 -22.19 -6.13 -26.80
CA SER A 38 -22.55 -5.19 -25.76
C SER A 38 -23.59 -5.97 -24.97
N ALA A 39 -23.11 -6.75 -24.00
CA ALA A 39 -23.94 -7.06 -22.86
C ALA A 39 -24.33 -5.67 -22.38
N ASN A 40 -25.59 -5.28 -22.61
CA ASN A 40 -26.16 -4.21 -21.83
C ASN A 40 -25.80 -4.59 -20.39
N PRO A 41 -25.02 -3.76 -19.67
CA PRO A 41 -24.78 -4.05 -18.27
C PRO A 41 -26.15 -4.23 -17.64
N SER A 42 -26.31 -5.31 -16.87
CA SER A 42 -27.50 -5.47 -16.03
C SER A 42 -27.73 -4.13 -15.33
N PRO A 43 -28.95 -3.58 -15.31
CA PRO A 43 -29.18 -2.27 -14.73
C PRO A 43 -28.72 -2.30 -13.27
N SER A 44 -27.60 -1.63 -13.01
CA SER A 44 -27.06 -1.42 -11.67
C SER A 44 -27.88 -0.30 -11.01
N PRO A 45 -28.29 -0.45 -9.74
CA PRO A 45 -28.90 0.64 -8.98
C PRO A 45 -27.89 1.77 -8.71
N VAL A 46 -26.58 1.48 -8.82
CA VAL A 46 -25.50 2.46 -8.72
C VAL A 46 -25.14 2.99 -10.12
N PRO A 47 -25.14 4.32 -10.35
CA PRO A 47 -24.69 4.91 -11.62
C PRO A 47 -23.19 4.67 -11.83
N ARG A 48 -22.71 4.69 -13.09
CA ARG A 48 -21.26 4.66 -13.34
C ARG A 48 -20.62 5.96 -12.80
N PRO A 49 -19.38 5.89 -12.29
CA PRO A 49 -18.65 7.07 -11.82
C PRO A 49 -18.28 8.00 -12.98
N ALA A 50 -18.24 9.30 -12.70
CA ALA A 50 -17.79 10.35 -13.61
C ALA A 50 -16.25 10.42 -13.71
N ALA A 51 -15.54 10.00 -12.66
CA ALA A 51 -14.09 9.87 -12.65
C ALA A 51 -13.64 8.67 -11.80
N LEU A 52 -12.51 8.06 -12.17
CA LEU A 52 -11.90 6.92 -11.51
C LEU A 52 -10.39 7.16 -11.41
N GLU A 53 -9.83 6.96 -10.22
CA GLU A 53 -8.39 6.85 -10.00
C GLU A 53 -8.12 5.60 -9.13
N ARG A 54 -7.00 4.90 -9.36
CA ARG A 54 -6.66 3.69 -8.59
C ARG A 54 -5.16 3.49 -8.45
N SER A 55 -4.77 2.82 -7.37
CA SER A 55 -3.39 2.39 -7.18
C SER A 55 -3.16 0.96 -7.64
N ALA A 56 -1.91 0.66 -8.02
CA ALA A 56 -1.46 -0.69 -8.39
C ALA A 56 -0.01 -0.94 -7.93
N TRP A 57 0.19 -0.90 -6.62
CA TRP A 57 1.52 -0.88 -6.01
C TRP A 57 2.28 -2.21 -6.13
N SER A 58 1.59 -3.34 -6.26
CA SER A 58 2.27 -4.64 -6.41
C SER A 58 2.90 -4.80 -7.80
N ALA A 59 2.27 -4.20 -8.82
CA ALA A 59 2.77 -4.14 -10.19
C ALA A 59 3.84 -3.06 -10.43
N ASP A 60 3.95 -2.06 -9.55
CA ASP A 60 4.97 -1.01 -9.63
C ASP A 60 6.38 -1.60 -9.43
N PRO A 61 7.30 -1.49 -10.42
CA PRO A 61 8.64 -2.08 -10.33
C PRO A 61 9.54 -1.43 -9.27
N PHE A 62 9.21 -0.23 -8.82
CA PHE A 62 9.95 0.57 -7.82
C PHE A 62 9.33 0.50 -6.42
N ALA A 63 8.11 -0.02 -6.29
CA ALA A 63 7.44 -0.27 -5.00
C ALA A 63 7.34 -1.75 -4.65
N ARG A 64 6.76 -2.56 -5.56
CA ARG A 64 6.51 -4.01 -5.40
C ARG A 64 5.68 -4.37 -4.17
N GLY A 65 4.72 -3.52 -3.82
CA GLY A 65 3.88 -3.62 -2.63
C GLY A 65 3.87 -2.33 -1.80
N THR A 66 3.23 -2.38 -0.64
CA THR A 66 2.98 -1.19 0.19
C THR A 66 3.30 -1.31 1.66
N HIS A 67 3.17 -2.47 2.30
CA HIS A 67 3.27 -2.58 3.77
C HIS A 67 4.20 -3.73 4.15
N SER A 68 5.19 -3.48 5.02
CA SER A 68 5.96 -4.59 5.59
C SER A 68 5.26 -5.17 6.82
N PHE A 69 5.19 -6.49 6.93
CA PHE A 69 4.53 -7.17 8.05
C PHE A 69 5.40 -8.30 8.62
N VAL A 70 5.07 -8.75 9.83
CA VAL A 70 5.72 -9.92 10.43
C VAL A 70 4.89 -11.17 10.07
N PRO A 71 5.43 -12.10 9.27
CA PRO A 71 4.72 -13.33 8.97
C PRO A 71 4.71 -14.27 10.18
N ALA A 72 3.83 -15.26 10.17
CA ALA A 72 3.74 -16.28 11.21
C ALA A 72 5.09 -16.97 11.45
N GLY A 73 5.52 -17.03 12.71
CA GLY A 73 6.84 -17.55 13.11
C GLY A 73 7.98 -16.56 12.91
N GLY A 74 7.71 -15.38 12.33
CA GLY A 74 8.66 -14.28 12.19
C GLY A 74 8.85 -13.50 13.49
N SER A 75 9.73 -12.49 13.45
CA SER A 75 10.04 -11.66 14.61
C SER A 75 10.24 -10.19 14.24
N PRO A 76 9.81 -9.25 15.09
CA PRO A 76 10.19 -7.84 14.98
C PRO A 76 11.72 -7.61 14.96
N ALA A 77 12.51 -8.57 15.48
CA ALA A 77 13.98 -8.50 15.45
C ALA A 77 14.55 -8.40 14.02
N SER A 78 13.87 -8.92 13.01
CA SER A 78 14.27 -8.78 11.60
C SER A 78 14.32 -7.32 11.18
N ARG A 79 13.45 -6.46 11.72
CA ARG A 79 13.46 -5.01 11.43
C ARG A 79 14.72 -4.34 11.96
N LEU A 80 15.16 -4.74 13.16
CA LEU A 80 16.40 -4.24 13.78
C LEU A 80 17.63 -4.74 13.03
N ALA A 81 17.62 -6.01 12.60
CA ALA A 81 18.70 -6.57 11.79
C ALA A 81 18.81 -5.89 10.42
N LEU A 82 17.68 -5.56 9.78
CA LEU A 82 17.66 -4.79 8.53
C LEU A 82 18.15 -3.35 8.72
N ALA A 83 17.80 -2.73 9.85
CA ALA A 83 18.19 -1.35 10.17
C ALA A 83 19.70 -1.17 10.42
N ALA A 84 20.42 -2.23 10.79
CA ALA A 84 21.81 -2.13 11.22
C ALA A 84 22.73 -1.62 10.09
N PRO A 85 23.66 -0.69 10.38
CA PRO A 85 24.64 -0.23 9.40
C PRO A 85 25.65 -1.33 9.05
N VAL A 86 26.18 -1.25 7.83
CA VAL A 86 27.21 -2.17 7.32
C VAL A 86 28.49 -1.38 7.03
N LEU A 87 29.57 -1.77 7.73
CA LEU A 87 30.91 -1.17 7.64
C LEU A 87 30.95 0.34 7.86
N ASP A 88 29.94 0.94 8.52
CA ASP A 88 29.79 2.40 8.62
C ASP A 88 29.79 3.11 7.24
N ARG A 89 29.30 2.38 6.21
CA ARG A 89 29.29 2.79 4.80
C ARG A 89 27.91 2.67 4.17
N VAL A 90 27.17 1.60 4.48
CA VAL A 90 25.81 1.35 3.98
C VAL A 90 24.82 1.38 5.14
N PHE A 91 23.82 2.25 5.05
CA PHE A 91 22.78 2.45 6.06
C PHE A 91 21.41 2.16 5.45
N PHE A 92 20.43 1.83 6.30
CA PHE A 92 19.08 1.48 5.85
C PHE A 92 18.02 2.31 6.57
N ALA A 93 17.07 2.83 5.79
CA ALA A 93 15.88 3.49 6.31
C ALA A 93 14.64 3.09 5.49
N GLY A 94 13.46 3.37 6.02
CA GLY A 94 12.17 2.94 5.48
C GLY A 94 11.35 2.23 6.54
N GLU A 95 10.03 2.17 6.36
CA GLU A 95 9.11 1.60 7.36
C GLU A 95 9.42 0.14 7.74
N ALA A 96 10.04 -0.63 6.84
CA ALA A 96 10.51 -1.98 7.12
C ALA A 96 11.56 -2.06 8.25
N THR A 97 12.28 -0.96 8.48
CA THR A 97 13.31 -0.81 9.51
C THR A 97 12.81 -0.17 10.82
N SER A 98 11.51 0.17 10.92
CA SER A 98 10.90 0.73 12.13
C SER A 98 10.28 -0.39 12.97
N ALA A 99 10.78 -0.58 14.18
CA ALA A 99 10.28 -1.61 15.10
C ALA A 99 8.99 -1.19 15.81
N ASP A 100 8.78 0.11 16.01
CA ASP A 100 7.67 0.72 16.75
C ASP A 100 6.46 1.02 15.85
N ARG A 101 6.69 1.49 14.63
CA ARG A 101 5.64 1.94 13.71
C ARG A 101 5.84 1.42 12.28
N PRO A 102 5.99 0.10 12.08
CA PRO A 102 6.13 -0.46 10.74
C PRO A 102 4.91 -0.15 9.87
N ALA A 103 5.13 -0.15 8.56
CA ALA A 103 4.09 0.09 7.56
C ALA A 103 3.35 1.44 7.69
N THR A 104 3.97 2.45 8.31
CA THR A 104 3.41 3.80 8.44
C THR A 104 4.32 4.87 7.84
N VAL A 105 3.73 6.01 7.45
CA VAL A 105 4.47 7.21 7.03
C VAL A 105 5.39 7.71 8.15
N LEU A 106 4.88 7.76 9.39
CA LEU A 106 5.66 8.20 10.54
C LEU A 106 6.84 7.28 10.83
N GLY A 107 6.66 5.96 10.77
CA GLY A 107 7.75 5.00 10.93
C GLY A 107 8.83 5.15 9.85
N ALA A 108 8.43 5.40 8.60
CA ALA A 108 9.36 5.72 7.53
C ALA A 108 10.12 7.03 7.80
N GLN A 109 9.43 8.12 8.17
CA GLN A 109 10.06 9.40 8.50
C GLN A 109 11.05 9.28 9.67
N ARG A 110 10.63 8.68 10.79
CA ARG A 110 11.50 8.47 11.97
C ARG A 110 12.70 7.58 11.64
N SER A 111 12.54 6.55 10.81
CA SER A 111 13.67 5.73 10.36
C SER A 111 14.67 6.51 9.51
N GLY A 112 14.19 7.48 8.72
CA GLY A 112 15.04 8.39 7.95
C GLY A 112 15.87 9.30 8.85
N ALA A 113 15.25 9.84 9.90
CA ALA A 113 15.94 10.62 10.92
C ALA A 113 16.98 9.79 11.71
N ARG A 114 16.65 8.54 12.05
CA ARG A 114 17.59 7.60 12.66
C ARG A 114 18.82 7.39 11.78
N ALA A 115 18.63 7.04 10.51
CA ALA A 115 19.74 6.79 9.59
C ALA A 115 20.62 8.03 9.37
N ALA A 116 20.04 9.23 9.32
CA ALA A 116 20.83 10.47 9.27
C ALA A 116 21.69 10.65 10.52
N GLY A 117 21.17 10.31 11.71
CA GLY A 117 21.93 10.30 12.96
C GLY A 117 23.07 9.27 12.98
N GLU A 118 22.83 8.07 12.47
CA GLU A 118 23.84 7.00 12.34
C GLU A 118 24.97 7.41 11.39
N VAL A 119 24.63 7.98 10.23
CA VAL A 119 25.61 8.53 9.28
C VAL A 119 26.40 9.65 9.95
N SER A 120 25.74 10.61 10.60
CA SER A 120 26.39 11.73 11.29
C SER A 120 27.37 11.28 12.38
N ALA A 121 27.04 10.20 13.09
CA ALA A 121 27.93 9.61 14.10
C ALA A 121 29.16 8.90 13.51
N ALA A 122 29.04 8.38 12.28
CA ALA A 122 30.08 7.61 11.61
C ALA A 122 30.93 8.45 10.62
N ALA A 123 30.47 9.65 10.26
CA ALA A 123 31.01 10.45 9.17
C ALA A 123 31.86 11.65 9.62
N GLU A 124 32.86 11.99 8.81
CA GLU A 124 33.58 13.25 8.88
C GLU A 124 32.84 14.33 8.06
N LEU A 125 32.86 15.58 8.52
CA LEU A 125 32.21 16.68 7.81
C LEU A 125 32.82 16.89 6.42
N GLY A 126 31.96 17.08 5.42
CA GLY A 126 32.35 17.23 4.03
C GLY A 126 32.44 15.92 3.23
N GLU A 127 32.27 14.76 3.88
CA GLU A 127 32.06 13.50 3.17
C GLU A 127 30.76 13.55 2.35
N ARG A 128 30.80 12.93 1.17
CA ARG A 128 29.69 12.84 0.23
C ARG A 128 28.81 11.63 0.54
N VAL A 129 27.53 11.87 0.75
CA VAL A 129 26.54 10.85 1.10
C VAL A 129 25.48 10.75 0.02
N ALA A 130 25.31 9.56 -0.54
CA ALA A 130 24.17 9.28 -1.41
C ALA A 130 22.97 8.81 -0.60
N VAL A 131 21.77 9.25 -0.99
CA VAL A 131 20.51 8.69 -0.52
C VAL A 131 19.78 8.10 -1.72
N ILE A 132 19.42 6.81 -1.64
CA ILE A 132 18.74 6.10 -2.72
C ILE A 132 17.26 5.99 -2.35
N GLY A 133 16.40 6.58 -3.19
CA GLY A 133 14.95 6.67 -3.03
C GLY A 133 14.50 7.99 -2.42
N ALA A 134 13.66 8.73 -3.14
CA ALA A 134 13.06 10.00 -2.74
C ALA A 134 11.64 9.82 -2.18
N GLY A 135 11.41 8.76 -1.41
CA GLY A 135 10.24 8.62 -0.55
C GLY A 135 10.43 9.37 0.78
N VAL A 136 9.43 9.35 1.66
CA VAL A 136 9.48 10.10 2.95
C VAL A 136 10.71 9.77 3.82
N ALA A 137 11.15 8.50 3.85
CA ALA A 137 12.34 8.12 4.60
C ALA A 137 13.62 8.75 4.03
N GLY A 138 13.83 8.64 2.71
CA GLY A 138 14.98 9.24 2.05
C GLY A 138 14.95 10.76 2.08
N ALA A 139 13.79 11.39 1.87
CA ALA A 139 13.64 12.82 1.96
C ALA A 139 14.01 13.37 3.34
N GLU A 140 13.53 12.73 4.42
CA GLU A 140 13.90 13.10 5.77
C GLU A 140 15.39 12.88 6.06
N THR A 141 15.96 11.75 5.61
CA THR A 141 17.40 11.49 5.71
C THR A 141 18.21 12.58 5.01
N ALA A 142 17.91 12.87 3.76
CA ALA A 142 18.68 13.81 2.95
C ALA A 142 18.56 15.25 3.49
N ARG A 143 17.35 15.65 3.91
CA ARG A 143 17.09 16.94 4.56
C ARG A 143 17.97 17.12 5.80
N LEU A 144 18.01 16.11 6.68
CA LEU A 144 18.78 16.18 7.92
C LEU A 144 20.28 16.15 7.67
N LEU A 145 20.77 15.30 6.76
CA LEU A 145 22.19 15.28 6.39
C LEU A 145 22.65 16.61 5.77
N ASN A 146 21.82 17.23 4.93
CA ASN A 146 22.08 18.55 4.38
C ASN A 146 22.16 19.62 5.49
N LEU A 147 21.23 19.57 6.47
CA LEU A 147 21.27 20.45 7.65
C LEU A 147 22.49 20.22 8.56
N TYR A 148 23.00 18.99 8.62
CA TYR A 148 24.24 18.65 9.33
C TYR A 148 25.50 19.07 8.58
N GLY A 149 25.38 19.53 7.33
CA GLY A 149 26.49 20.05 6.53
C GLY A 149 27.25 19.02 5.69
N PHE A 150 26.64 17.87 5.40
CA PHE A 150 27.19 16.87 4.47
C PHE A 150 26.93 17.27 3.00
N ASP A 151 27.77 16.77 2.08
CA ASP A 151 27.50 16.85 0.65
C ASP A 151 26.52 15.72 0.26
N VAL A 152 25.25 16.05 0.06
CA VAL A 152 24.19 15.07 -0.13
C VAL A 152 23.73 15.02 -1.59
N VAL A 153 23.68 13.81 -2.15
CA VAL A 153 23.07 13.55 -3.45
C VAL A 153 21.89 12.58 -3.31
N MET A 154 20.70 13.01 -3.73
CA MET A 154 19.50 12.16 -3.76
C MET A 154 19.32 11.53 -5.15
N LEU A 155 19.14 10.21 -5.19
CA LEU A 155 18.98 9.42 -6.41
C LEU A 155 17.64 8.69 -6.38
N GLU A 156 16.72 9.06 -7.27
CA GLU A 156 15.38 8.48 -7.39
C GLU A 156 15.22 7.74 -8.71
N ALA A 157 14.66 6.53 -8.65
CA ALA A 157 14.50 5.67 -9.82
C ALA A 157 13.35 6.14 -10.73
N GLN A 158 12.29 6.70 -10.15
CA GLN A 158 11.14 7.26 -10.86
C GLN A 158 11.43 8.66 -11.40
N ASP A 159 10.56 9.13 -12.28
CA ASP A 159 10.53 10.50 -12.78
C ASP A 159 9.82 11.49 -11.84
N ARG A 160 9.52 11.06 -10.61
CA ARG A 160 8.88 11.84 -9.55
C ARG A 160 9.44 11.47 -8.17
N VAL A 161 9.31 12.39 -7.21
CA VAL A 161 9.52 12.10 -5.79
C VAL A 161 8.24 11.53 -5.15
N GLY A 162 8.31 11.18 -3.87
CA GLY A 162 7.16 10.77 -3.05
C GLY A 162 7.14 9.27 -2.74
N GLY A 163 7.65 8.43 -3.65
CA GLY A 163 7.60 6.98 -3.50
C GLY A 163 6.14 6.49 -3.40
N ARG A 164 5.79 5.87 -2.26
CA ARG A 164 4.44 5.40 -1.92
C ARG A 164 3.51 6.53 -1.43
N ILE A 165 3.98 7.77 -1.35
CA ILE A 165 3.12 8.96 -1.30
C ILE A 165 2.96 9.43 -2.75
N HIS A 166 1.72 9.43 -3.24
CA HIS A 166 1.41 9.79 -4.62
C HIS A 166 0.05 10.48 -4.67
N THR A 167 0.10 11.79 -4.89
CA THR A 167 -1.05 12.66 -5.02
C THR A 167 -1.33 12.92 -6.49
N ILE A 168 -2.58 12.75 -6.92
CA ILE A 168 -3.02 13.08 -8.28
C ILE A 168 -3.49 14.53 -8.31
N ALA A 169 -2.68 15.39 -8.95
CA ALA A 169 -3.03 16.77 -9.20
C ALA A 169 -3.93 16.85 -10.45
N SER A 170 -5.24 17.04 -10.24
CA SER A 170 -6.22 17.23 -11.32
C SER A 170 -7.36 18.14 -10.86
N ASP A 171 -7.84 19.00 -11.77
CA ASP A 171 -9.02 19.84 -11.57
C ASP A 171 -10.34 19.03 -11.66
N ASP A 172 -10.27 17.75 -12.06
CA ASP A 172 -11.43 16.85 -12.14
C ASP A 172 -11.91 16.37 -10.77
N TRP A 173 -11.20 16.69 -9.69
CA TRP A 173 -11.50 16.24 -8.33
C TRP A 173 -11.58 17.43 -7.35
N PRO A 174 -12.52 17.41 -6.38
CA PRO A 174 -12.68 18.46 -5.37
C PRO A 174 -11.54 18.47 -4.34
N VAL A 175 -10.88 17.33 -4.18
CA VAL A 175 -9.66 17.11 -3.38
C VAL A 175 -8.75 16.18 -4.18
N PRO A 176 -7.43 16.33 -4.10
CA PRO A 176 -6.54 15.53 -4.92
C PRO A 176 -6.53 14.06 -4.45
N PRO A 177 -6.83 13.09 -5.33
CA PRO A 177 -6.76 11.68 -4.98
C PRO A 177 -5.39 11.29 -4.46
N GLN A 178 -5.38 10.64 -3.29
CA GLN A 178 -4.18 10.12 -2.66
C GLN A 178 -4.11 8.62 -2.95
N LEU A 179 -3.25 8.20 -3.87
CA LEU A 179 -3.11 6.79 -4.28
C LEU A 179 -2.29 5.94 -3.31
N GLY A 180 -1.65 6.59 -2.33
CA GLY A 180 -0.84 5.98 -1.30
C GLY A 180 -1.46 6.08 0.08
N ALA A 181 -0.68 6.55 1.05
CA ALA A 181 -1.21 6.93 2.36
C ALA A 181 -2.19 8.10 2.22
N TRP A 182 -3.33 8.00 2.89
CA TRP A 182 -4.37 9.03 2.81
C TRP A 182 -5.21 9.16 4.10
N THR A 183 -5.12 8.20 5.02
CA THR A 183 -5.70 8.29 6.37
C THR A 183 -4.67 8.07 7.46
N PHE A 184 -4.91 8.70 8.60
CA PHE A 184 -4.16 8.58 9.84
C PHE A 184 -5.11 8.33 11.02
N THR A 185 -4.60 7.88 12.16
CA THR A 185 -5.42 7.63 13.37
C THR A 185 -4.85 8.35 14.58
N GLU A 186 -5.64 9.24 15.19
CA GLU A 186 -5.32 9.87 16.48
C GLU A 186 -5.65 8.90 17.65
N PRO A 187 -4.93 8.96 18.79
CA PRO A 187 -3.76 9.81 19.05
C PRO A 187 -2.46 9.27 18.42
N ALA A 188 -2.51 8.09 17.83
CA ALA A 188 -1.31 7.35 17.42
C ALA A 188 -0.45 8.14 16.42
N ASP A 189 -1.07 8.95 15.56
CA ASP A 189 -0.41 9.69 14.47
C ASP A 189 -0.34 11.20 14.70
N ALA A 190 -0.52 11.66 15.95
CA ALA A 190 -0.46 13.09 16.32
C ALA A 190 0.79 13.81 15.81
N GLU A 191 1.97 13.15 15.85
CA GLU A 191 3.23 13.74 15.40
C GLU A 191 3.22 14.05 13.89
N ILE A 192 2.77 13.10 13.08
CA ILE A 192 2.72 13.30 11.63
C ILE A 192 1.62 14.29 11.27
N LEU A 193 0.47 14.26 11.96
CA LEU A 193 -0.62 15.22 11.76
C LEU A 193 -0.18 16.66 12.09
N ALA A 194 0.56 16.86 13.18
CA ALA A 194 1.17 18.16 13.50
C ALA A 194 2.24 18.59 12.48
N HIS A 195 2.90 17.64 11.80
CA HIS A 195 3.79 17.96 10.69
C HIS A 195 3.00 18.46 9.48
N LEU A 196 1.93 17.74 9.10
CA LEU A 196 1.06 18.12 7.98
C LEU A 196 0.45 19.51 8.19
N GLU A 197 -0.01 19.83 9.40
CA GLU A 197 -0.52 21.16 9.74
C GLU A 197 0.54 22.26 9.51
N ARG A 198 1.80 22.03 9.92
CA ARG A 198 2.90 22.99 9.68
C ARG A 198 3.22 23.19 8.21
N LEU A 199 2.89 22.22 7.36
CA LEU A 199 3.05 22.29 5.91
C LEU A 199 1.81 22.84 5.21
N ASP A 200 0.75 23.22 5.95
CA ASP A 200 -0.55 23.64 5.41
C ASP A 200 -1.23 22.53 4.58
N VAL A 201 -0.90 21.26 4.86
CA VAL A 201 -1.57 20.11 4.26
C VAL A 201 -2.87 19.87 5.01
N GLN A 202 -3.98 20.14 4.33
CA GLN A 202 -5.31 20.04 4.92
C GLN A 202 -5.68 18.59 5.28
N THR A 203 -6.28 18.45 6.46
CA THR A 203 -6.84 17.20 6.96
C THR A 203 -8.24 17.42 7.50
N ALA A 204 -9.04 16.36 7.55
CA ALA A 204 -10.40 16.40 8.08
C ALA A 204 -10.72 15.12 8.86
N PRO A 205 -11.46 15.20 9.98
CA PRO A 205 -11.91 14.01 10.69
C PRO A 205 -12.83 13.17 9.80
N VAL A 206 -12.63 11.86 9.84
CA VAL A 206 -13.56 10.90 9.25
C VAL A 206 -14.72 10.68 10.23
N GLY A 207 -15.94 10.65 9.71
CA GLY A 207 -17.15 10.47 10.52
C GLY A 207 -17.39 9.02 10.97
N THR A 208 -18.64 8.71 11.25
CA THR A 208 -19.10 7.42 11.77
C THR A 208 -19.05 6.31 10.71
N ALA A 209 -18.98 5.07 11.20
CA ALA A 209 -19.04 3.87 10.38
C ALA A 209 -20.44 3.22 10.40
N GLU A 210 -20.81 2.59 9.29
CA GLU A 210 -22.01 1.80 9.11
C GLU A 210 -21.67 0.47 8.42
N TYR A 211 -22.38 -0.61 8.78
CA TYR A 211 -22.22 -1.96 8.25
C TYR A 211 -23.53 -2.43 7.62
N ARG A 212 -23.48 -2.88 6.36
CA ARG A 212 -24.64 -3.42 5.61
C ARG A 212 -24.33 -4.77 5.00
N SER A 213 -25.33 -5.65 4.95
CA SER A 213 -25.21 -6.91 4.22
C SER A 213 -25.19 -6.64 2.71
N ALA A 214 -24.34 -7.36 1.98
CA ALA A 214 -24.31 -7.35 0.51
C ALA A 214 -25.66 -7.78 -0.11
N ALA A 215 -26.47 -8.56 0.62
CA ALA A 215 -27.79 -9.01 0.17
C ALA A 215 -28.90 -7.98 0.45
N SER A 216 -28.61 -6.92 1.21
CA SER A 216 -29.61 -5.89 1.53
C SER A 216 -29.73 -4.89 0.39
N VAL A 217 -30.98 -4.62 -0.02
CA VAL A 217 -31.32 -3.47 -0.86
C VAL A 217 -32.30 -2.62 -0.06
N PRO A 218 -32.02 -1.33 0.20
CA PRO A 218 -32.94 -0.47 0.93
C PRO A 218 -34.33 -0.45 0.26
N ALA A 219 -35.39 -0.62 1.04
CA ALA A 219 -36.75 -0.51 0.54
C ALA A 219 -37.19 0.97 0.47
N GLY A 220 -37.25 1.53 -0.74
CA GLY A 220 -37.75 2.88 -1.00
C GLY A 220 -36.70 4.00 -0.89
N ASP A 221 -37.19 5.25 -0.96
CA ASP A 221 -36.42 6.50 -1.08
C ASP A 221 -36.12 7.16 0.28
N ALA A 222 -36.25 6.42 1.38
CA ALA A 222 -36.03 6.96 2.72
C ALA A 222 -34.54 6.87 3.09
N THR A 223 -33.94 8.01 3.46
CA THR A 223 -32.65 8.06 4.15
C THR A 223 -32.71 7.15 5.38
N VAL A 224 -31.78 6.19 5.50
CA VAL A 224 -31.68 5.37 6.71
C VAL A 224 -30.87 6.17 7.72
N PRO A 225 -31.49 6.69 8.81
CA PRO A 225 -30.74 7.48 9.78
C PRO A 225 -29.72 6.58 10.51
N ASP A 226 -28.55 7.13 10.87
CA ASP A 226 -27.51 6.45 11.67
C ASP A 226 -28.04 5.76 12.94
N ASN A 227 -29.17 6.23 13.49
CA ASN A 227 -29.81 5.73 14.70
C ASN A 227 -30.96 4.73 14.46
N SER A 228 -31.11 4.22 13.24
CA SER A 228 -32.08 3.15 12.98
C SER A 228 -31.65 1.88 13.76
N PRO A 229 -32.56 1.20 14.47
CA PRO A 229 -32.22 -0.01 15.24
C PRO A 229 -31.68 -1.17 14.38
N ASP A 230 -31.82 -1.09 13.06
CA ASP A 230 -31.34 -2.08 12.09
C ASP A 230 -29.95 -1.72 11.51
N VAL A 231 -29.38 -0.55 11.86
CA VAL A 231 -28.05 -0.11 11.40
C VAL A 231 -27.00 -0.56 12.40
N VAL A 232 -26.10 -1.44 11.95
CA VAL A 232 -24.94 -1.86 12.74
C VAL A 232 -23.83 -0.84 12.51
N THR A 233 -23.34 -0.22 13.59
CA THR A 233 -22.27 0.80 13.54
C THR A 233 -20.91 0.25 13.95
N GLU A 234 -20.87 -0.96 14.53
CA GLU A 234 -19.64 -1.62 14.97
C GLU A 234 -19.70 -3.14 14.77
N ASN A 235 -18.60 -3.73 14.30
CA ASN A 235 -18.44 -5.17 14.15
C ASN A 235 -17.84 -5.83 15.40
N THR A 236 -18.62 -5.90 16.47
CA THR A 236 -18.14 -6.49 17.75
C THR A 236 -17.90 -8.01 17.66
N VAL A 237 -18.62 -8.73 16.79
CA VAL A 237 -18.46 -10.18 16.60
C VAL A 237 -17.10 -10.50 15.98
N GLY A 238 -16.78 -9.88 14.84
CA GLY A 238 -15.50 -10.06 14.17
C GLY A 238 -14.33 -9.62 15.04
N ALA A 239 -14.43 -8.44 15.67
CA ALA A 239 -13.42 -7.94 16.59
C ALA A 239 -13.16 -8.89 17.77
N THR A 240 -14.21 -9.41 18.40
CA THR A 240 -14.10 -10.35 19.53
C THR A 240 -13.48 -11.68 19.11
N ALA A 241 -13.82 -12.18 17.92
CA ALA A 241 -13.26 -13.43 17.39
C ALA A 241 -11.74 -13.29 17.17
N VAL A 242 -11.30 -12.18 16.55
CA VAL A 242 -9.87 -11.88 16.41
C VAL A 242 -9.19 -11.76 17.77
N ALA A 243 -9.76 -11.00 18.71
CA ALA A 243 -9.19 -10.84 20.05
C ALA A 243 -9.05 -12.19 20.78
N THR A 244 -10.06 -13.06 20.67
CA THR A 244 -10.05 -14.41 21.25
C THR A 244 -8.95 -15.27 20.64
N ALA A 245 -8.77 -15.21 19.31
CA ALA A 245 -7.71 -15.91 18.61
C ALA A 245 -6.33 -15.44 19.05
N LEU A 246 -6.11 -14.13 19.17
CA LEU A 246 -4.84 -13.54 19.62
C LEU A 246 -4.52 -13.92 21.08
N ASP A 247 -5.51 -13.87 21.97
CA ASP A 247 -5.34 -14.31 23.37
C ASP A 247 -5.01 -15.81 23.47
N TRP A 248 -5.67 -16.65 22.66
CA TRP A 248 -5.32 -18.06 22.55
C TRP A 248 -3.90 -18.26 22.01
N ALA A 249 -3.52 -17.55 20.95
CA ALA A 249 -2.22 -17.64 20.31
C ALA A 249 -1.09 -17.26 21.28
N SER A 250 -1.31 -16.25 22.13
CA SER A 250 -0.32 -15.79 23.13
C SER A 250 0.10 -16.88 24.14
N ARG A 251 -0.73 -17.92 24.30
CA ARG A 251 -0.52 -19.05 25.23
C ARG A 251 0.13 -20.27 24.56
N GLN A 252 0.43 -20.18 23.26
CA GLN A 252 1.04 -21.27 22.49
C GLN A 252 2.56 -21.26 22.61
N THR A 253 3.19 -22.40 22.30
CA THR A 253 4.65 -22.54 22.34
C THR A 253 5.35 -22.08 21.06
N ALA A 254 4.58 -21.86 19.99
CA ALA A 254 5.04 -21.33 18.72
C ALA A 254 3.99 -20.35 18.18
N ASP A 255 4.44 -19.35 17.43
CA ASP A 255 3.57 -18.33 16.83
C ASP A 255 2.75 -18.91 15.68
N PRO A 256 1.43 -19.08 15.82
CA PRO A 256 0.57 -19.49 14.72
C PRO A 256 0.24 -18.30 13.82
N SER A 257 -0.16 -18.55 12.58
CA SER A 257 -0.81 -17.51 11.80
C SER A 257 -2.16 -17.11 12.39
N LEU A 258 -2.63 -15.90 12.11
CA LEU A 258 -3.94 -15.43 12.59
C LEU A 258 -5.07 -16.37 12.17
N GLN A 259 -5.05 -16.87 10.94
CA GLN A 259 -6.03 -17.84 10.46
C GLN A 259 -6.01 -19.12 11.30
N ARG A 260 -4.81 -19.66 11.55
CA ARG A 260 -4.67 -20.86 12.38
C ARG A 260 -5.13 -20.60 13.81
N ALA A 261 -4.85 -19.43 14.36
CA ALA A 261 -5.31 -19.05 15.70
C ALA A 261 -6.84 -19.01 15.79
N LEU A 262 -7.52 -18.44 14.79
CA LEU A 262 -8.99 -18.39 14.71
C LEU A 262 -9.60 -19.79 14.68
N ASP A 263 -9.03 -20.68 13.87
CA ASP A 263 -9.51 -22.04 13.70
C ASP A 263 -9.24 -22.90 14.95
N ASP A 264 -8.00 -22.90 15.46
CA ASP A 264 -7.59 -23.75 16.59
C ASP A 264 -8.15 -23.25 17.95
N SER A 265 -8.50 -21.97 18.09
CA SER A 265 -9.13 -21.43 19.30
C SER A 265 -10.65 -21.67 19.35
N GLY A 266 -11.27 -22.10 18.24
CA GLY A 266 -12.73 -22.16 18.09
C GLY A 266 -13.41 -20.79 17.98
N ALA A 267 -12.64 -19.72 17.70
CA ALA A 267 -13.19 -18.37 17.54
C ALA A 267 -14.04 -18.27 16.28
N THR A 268 -13.65 -18.96 15.19
CA THR A 268 -14.46 -19.06 13.96
C THR A 268 -15.85 -19.63 14.25
N ASP A 269 -15.93 -20.76 14.96
CA ASP A 269 -17.20 -21.41 15.31
C ASP A 269 -18.04 -20.56 16.27
N THR A 270 -17.38 -19.87 17.20
CA THR A 270 -18.06 -18.96 18.14
C THR A 270 -18.68 -17.78 17.39
N ALA A 271 -17.95 -17.17 16.46
CA ALA A 271 -18.47 -16.10 15.61
C ALA A 271 -19.64 -16.59 14.75
N ALA A 272 -19.53 -17.78 14.14
CA ALA A 272 -20.59 -18.35 13.32
C ALA A 272 -21.91 -18.60 14.07
N GLY A 273 -21.87 -18.73 15.42
CA GLY A 273 -23.05 -18.83 16.26
C GLY A 273 -23.67 -17.49 16.68
N GLN A 274 -23.13 -16.36 16.24
CA GLN A 274 -23.54 -15.01 16.62
C GLN A 274 -24.12 -14.22 15.43
N SER A 275 -24.81 -13.13 15.73
CA SER A 275 -25.32 -12.19 14.73
C SER A 275 -25.38 -10.79 15.33
N LEU A 276 -25.23 -9.76 14.50
CA LEU A 276 -25.50 -8.37 14.85
C LEU A 276 -26.58 -7.83 13.91
N GLY A 277 -27.77 -7.57 14.45
CA GLY A 277 -28.95 -7.34 13.61
C GLY A 277 -29.17 -8.55 12.67
N ASP A 278 -29.29 -8.27 11.37
CA ASP A 278 -29.44 -9.28 10.32
C ASP A 278 -28.11 -9.79 9.75
N LEU A 279 -26.97 -9.36 10.31
CA LEU A 279 -25.64 -9.71 9.82
C LEU A 279 -25.15 -11.02 10.46
N ASP A 280 -24.81 -11.99 9.61
CA ASP A 280 -24.26 -13.29 10.01
C ASP A 280 -22.84 -13.14 10.58
N GLY A 281 -22.57 -13.82 11.70
CA GLY A 281 -21.30 -13.72 12.40
C GLY A 281 -20.09 -14.25 11.63
N THR A 282 -20.27 -15.21 10.72
CA THR A 282 -19.19 -15.68 9.83
C THR A 282 -18.82 -14.58 8.83
N GLN A 283 -19.82 -13.90 8.28
CA GLN A 283 -19.63 -12.80 7.33
C GLN A 283 -19.02 -11.57 8.02
N LEU A 284 -19.42 -11.30 9.26
CA LEU A 284 -18.82 -10.28 10.11
C LEU A 284 -17.34 -10.56 10.40
N LEU A 285 -16.97 -11.81 10.73
CA LEU A 285 -15.56 -12.18 10.84
C LEU A 285 -14.81 -11.97 9.51
N GLY A 286 -15.40 -12.37 8.38
CA GLY A 286 -14.83 -12.14 7.06
C GLY A 286 -14.55 -10.65 6.77
N GLN A 287 -15.50 -9.77 7.09
CA GLN A 287 -15.33 -8.32 6.95
C GLN A 287 -14.22 -7.79 7.88
N GLN A 288 -14.12 -8.27 9.12
CA GLN A 288 -13.04 -7.88 10.03
C GLN A 288 -11.66 -8.27 9.49
N LEU A 289 -11.54 -9.46 8.89
CA LEU A 289 -10.31 -9.92 8.26
C LEU A 289 -9.95 -9.08 7.03
N ALA A 290 -10.94 -8.59 6.28
CA ALA A 290 -10.71 -7.68 5.17
C ALA A 290 -10.14 -6.32 5.65
N VAL A 291 -10.62 -5.78 6.78
CA VAL A 291 -10.05 -4.57 7.41
C VAL A 291 -8.61 -4.79 7.86
N ILE A 292 -8.31 -5.94 8.48
CA ILE A 292 -6.93 -6.30 8.86
C ILE A 292 -6.03 -6.40 7.62
N ALA A 293 -6.53 -6.99 6.53
CA ALA A 293 -5.78 -7.04 5.28
C ALA A 293 -5.56 -5.63 4.69
N ALA A 294 -6.55 -4.75 4.75
CA ALA A 294 -6.48 -3.35 4.27
C ALA A 294 -5.51 -2.47 5.08
N THR A 295 -5.15 -2.86 6.31
CA THR A 295 -4.22 -2.11 7.18
C THR A 295 -2.83 -2.74 7.29
N SER A 296 -2.72 -4.06 7.09
CA SER A 296 -1.43 -4.79 7.12
C SER A 296 -0.86 -5.10 5.73
N GLY A 297 -1.71 -5.09 4.71
CA GLY A 297 -1.41 -5.56 3.37
C GLY A 297 -1.33 -7.09 3.21
N ALA A 298 -1.72 -7.88 4.21
CA ALA A 298 -1.51 -9.33 4.24
C ALA A 298 -2.76 -10.12 4.63
N ALA A 299 -2.82 -11.38 4.20
CA ALA A 299 -3.90 -12.29 4.60
C ALA A 299 -3.69 -12.84 6.01
N ALA A 300 -4.78 -13.22 6.68
CA ALA A 300 -4.73 -13.85 8.00
C ALA A 300 -3.89 -15.14 8.03
N SER A 301 -3.77 -15.84 6.91
CA SER A 301 -2.92 -17.04 6.79
C SER A 301 -1.43 -16.76 6.92
N ASP A 302 -1.01 -15.53 6.61
CA ASP A 302 0.40 -15.15 6.55
C ASP A 302 0.81 -14.36 7.79
N LEU A 303 -0.11 -13.60 8.38
CA LEU A 303 0.14 -12.74 9.53
C LEU A 303 0.47 -13.54 10.80
N SER A 304 1.52 -13.11 11.51
CA SER A 304 1.81 -13.54 12.88
C SER A 304 0.67 -13.18 13.82
N SER A 305 0.28 -14.10 14.70
CA SER A 305 -0.69 -13.81 15.76
C SER A 305 -0.03 -13.10 16.95
N TRP A 306 1.29 -13.18 17.08
CA TRP A 306 2.01 -12.46 18.15
C TRP A 306 2.35 -11.02 17.76
N TYR A 307 2.64 -10.77 16.49
CA TYR A 307 3.25 -9.51 16.04
C TYR A 307 2.66 -8.93 14.74
N GLY A 308 1.80 -9.68 14.04
CA GLY A 308 1.29 -9.31 12.72
C GLY A 308 0.01 -8.48 12.75
N VAL A 309 -0.75 -8.54 13.85
CA VAL A 309 -1.97 -7.74 14.02
C VAL A 309 -1.68 -6.60 14.98
N ARG A 310 -1.87 -5.36 14.50
CA ARG A 310 -1.70 -4.17 15.34
C ARG A 310 -2.90 -4.05 16.27
N ALA A 311 -2.70 -4.29 17.57
CA ALA A 311 -3.67 -3.88 18.58
C ALA A 311 -3.73 -2.34 18.62
N PRO A 312 -4.91 -1.72 18.83
CA PRO A 312 -4.99 -0.30 19.16
C PRO A 312 -4.08 -0.05 20.37
N SER A 313 -3.09 0.81 20.15
CA SER A 313 -1.96 1.19 20.99
C SER A 313 -1.93 0.68 22.45
N ALA A 314 -1.01 -0.23 22.73
CA ALA A 314 -0.39 -0.39 24.06
C ALA A 314 0.61 0.75 24.38
N GLU A 315 0.32 2.00 23.95
CA GLU A 315 1.14 3.18 24.25
C GLU A 315 0.75 3.88 25.57
N SER A 316 0.07 3.16 26.47
CA SER A 316 -0.15 3.55 27.87
C SER A 316 0.47 2.57 28.88
N ALA A 317 1.54 1.87 28.51
CA ALA A 317 2.26 0.98 29.43
C ALA A 317 3.03 1.72 30.56
N ASP A 318 2.93 3.06 30.66
CA ASP A 318 3.40 3.83 31.81
C ASP A 318 2.30 4.14 32.85
N SER A 319 1.06 3.69 32.65
CA SER A 319 0.04 3.67 33.70
C SER A 319 -0.54 2.27 33.85
N ALA A 320 0.03 1.50 34.78
CA ALA A 320 -0.59 0.30 35.32
C ALA A 320 -1.82 0.67 36.16
N ASP A 321 -2.88 1.13 35.50
CA ASP A 321 -4.26 1.14 35.99
C ASP A 321 -5.15 1.53 34.80
N SER A 322 -6.09 0.65 34.44
CA SER A 322 -7.03 0.73 33.29
C SER A 322 -6.48 0.37 31.90
N ALA A 323 -6.08 -0.89 31.71
CA ALA A 323 -6.29 -1.55 30.42
C ALA A 323 -7.76 -2.01 30.39
N ASP A 324 -8.63 -1.24 29.75
CA ASP A 324 -9.94 -1.76 29.34
C ASP A 324 -9.69 -2.61 28.06
N PRO A 325 -9.88 -3.94 28.09
CA PRO A 325 -9.60 -4.80 26.94
C PRO A 325 -10.62 -4.67 25.80
N ALA A 326 -11.56 -3.71 25.91
CA ALA A 326 -12.76 -3.63 25.08
C ALA A 326 -12.70 -2.61 23.93
N GLU A 327 -11.61 -1.84 23.75
CA GLU A 327 -11.52 -0.96 22.57
C GLU A 327 -11.24 -1.76 21.30
N SER A 328 -12.29 -1.83 20.48
CA SER A 328 -12.32 -2.51 19.19
C SER A 328 -11.28 -1.93 18.23
N PRO A 329 -10.53 -2.76 17.49
CA PRO A 329 -9.62 -2.31 16.42
C PRO A 329 -10.32 -1.69 15.20
N ALA A 330 -11.61 -1.39 15.29
CA ALA A 330 -12.48 -1.06 14.15
C ALA A 330 -13.45 0.11 14.39
N SER A 331 -13.25 0.95 15.42
CA SER A 331 -13.96 2.24 15.46
C SER A 331 -13.30 3.22 14.49
N SER A 332 -14.10 3.94 13.69
CA SER A 332 -13.60 5.07 12.90
C SER A 332 -13.27 6.30 13.76
N ASP A 333 -13.44 6.17 15.08
CA ASP A 333 -13.26 7.24 16.03
C ASP A 333 -11.78 7.65 16.08
N GLY A 334 -11.52 8.94 15.84
CA GLY A 334 -10.16 9.48 15.73
C GLY A 334 -9.46 9.27 14.37
N GLN A 335 -10.11 8.66 13.36
CA GLN A 335 -9.54 8.59 12.01
C GLN A 335 -9.58 9.98 11.34
N VAL A 336 -8.50 10.33 10.65
CA VAL A 336 -8.31 11.61 9.97
C VAL A 336 -7.93 11.35 8.52
N ALA A 337 -8.63 11.95 7.57
CA ALA A 337 -8.32 11.89 6.14
C ALA A 337 -7.46 13.09 5.72
N VAL A 338 -6.51 12.85 4.82
CA VAL A 338 -5.80 13.92 4.12
C VAL A 338 -6.64 14.39 2.94
N VAL A 339 -6.90 15.68 2.89
CA VAL A 339 -7.68 16.33 1.83
C VAL A 339 -6.90 17.40 1.08
N GLY A 340 -5.69 17.72 1.56
CA GLY A 340 -4.69 18.50 0.85
C GLY A 340 -3.69 17.63 0.09
N ASP A 341 -2.60 18.24 -0.35
CA ASP A 341 -1.53 17.58 -1.09
C ASP A 341 -0.48 16.96 -0.15
N LEU A 342 -0.56 15.64 0.06
CA LEU A 342 0.40 14.92 0.90
C LEU A 342 1.81 14.89 0.29
N ALA A 343 1.98 15.08 -1.02
CA ALA A 343 3.30 15.08 -1.67
C ALA A 343 4.19 16.21 -1.12
N GLN A 344 3.60 17.30 -0.61
CA GLN A 344 4.32 18.40 0.04
C GLN A 344 5.20 17.95 1.21
N LEU A 345 4.84 16.86 1.90
CA LEU A 345 5.67 16.27 2.96
C LEU A 345 7.06 15.88 2.45
N VAL A 346 7.15 15.44 1.20
CA VAL A 346 8.38 14.98 0.56
C VAL A 346 9.03 16.12 -0.22
N GLU A 347 8.25 16.87 -0.99
CA GLU A 347 8.74 17.96 -1.83
C GLU A 347 9.40 19.06 -1.01
N THR A 348 8.76 19.52 0.07
CA THR A 348 9.30 20.56 0.97
C THR A 348 10.60 20.10 1.63
N ALA A 349 10.70 18.82 1.99
CA ALA A 349 11.90 18.26 2.59
C ALA A 349 13.10 18.24 1.64
N LEU A 350 12.85 18.19 0.32
CA LEU A 350 13.88 18.09 -0.72
C LEU A 350 14.21 19.42 -1.41
N GLU A 351 13.53 20.53 -1.09
CA GLU A 351 13.77 21.85 -1.72
C GLU A 351 15.24 22.31 -1.71
N SER A 352 15.99 21.91 -0.68
CA SER A 352 17.40 22.28 -0.48
C SER A 352 18.39 21.15 -0.79
N VAL A 353 17.92 20.05 -1.37
CA VAL A 353 18.71 18.84 -1.65
C VAL A 353 18.82 18.62 -3.16
N GLU A 354 20.03 18.42 -3.67
CA GLU A 354 20.23 18.06 -5.06
C GLU A 354 19.62 16.67 -5.34
N THR A 355 18.58 16.64 -6.17
CA THR A 355 17.78 15.44 -6.45
C THR A 355 17.82 15.08 -7.92
N PHE A 356 18.27 13.86 -8.23
CA PHE A 356 18.32 13.29 -9.58
C PHE A 356 17.23 12.25 -9.75
N LEU A 357 16.27 12.55 -10.61
CA LEU A 357 15.17 11.66 -10.98
C LEU A 357 15.59 10.72 -12.13
N SER A 358 14.79 9.70 -12.41
CA SER A 358 15.03 8.71 -13.47
C SER A 358 16.43 8.08 -13.42
N THR A 359 16.96 7.92 -12.20
CA THR A 359 18.31 7.46 -11.90
C THR A 359 18.27 6.17 -11.08
N PRO A 360 17.81 5.05 -11.66
CA PRO A 360 17.75 3.78 -10.94
C PRO A 360 19.15 3.29 -10.59
N ILE A 361 19.35 2.87 -9.35
CA ILE A 361 20.59 2.22 -8.89
C ILE A 361 20.40 0.71 -8.98
N VAL A 362 21.32 0.04 -9.66
CA VAL A 362 21.28 -1.41 -9.94
C VAL A 362 22.44 -2.15 -9.29
N GLY A 363 23.36 -1.44 -8.63
CA GLY A 363 24.47 -2.05 -7.91
C GLY A 363 25.08 -1.11 -6.87
N ILE A 364 25.48 -1.67 -5.75
CA ILE A 364 26.14 -0.99 -4.63
C ILE A 364 27.38 -1.80 -4.28
N ALA A 365 28.54 -1.33 -4.71
CA ALA A 365 29.82 -1.88 -4.29
C ALA A 365 30.37 -1.07 -3.12
N TYR A 366 30.86 -1.72 -2.05
CA TYR A 366 31.33 -1.03 -0.84
C TYR A 366 32.52 -1.71 -0.18
N SER A 367 33.38 -0.90 0.42
CA SER A 367 34.53 -1.33 1.24
C SER A 367 34.75 -0.34 2.38
N ASP A 368 35.77 -0.58 3.20
CA ASP A 368 36.19 0.39 4.23
C ASP A 368 36.60 1.76 3.63
N ASP A 369 36.95 1.82 2.35
CA ASP A 369 37.41 3.04 1.66
C ASP A 369 36.28 3.90 1.09
N GLY A 370 35.07 3.35 0.89
CA GLY A 370 33.95 4.10 0.32
C GLY A 370 32.94 3.22 -0.41
N VAL A 371 32.08 3.86 -1.20
CA VAL A 371 30.97 3.24 -1.93
C VAL A 371 30.98 3.65 -3.40
N SER A 372 30.70 2.70 -4.28
CA SER A 372 30.48 2.92 -5.71
C SER A 372 29.09 2.45 -6.10
N LEU A 373 28.25 3.38 -6.56
CA LEU A 373 26.89 3.12 -7.02
C LEU A 373 26.86 2.96 -8.53
N ARG A 374 26.33 1.84 -9.02
CA ARG A 374 26.14 1.58 -10.45
C ARG A 374 24.71 1.97 -10.84
N LEU A 375 24.60 2.92 -11.77
CA LEU A 375 23.32 3.40 -12.31
C LEU A 375 22.81 2.41 -13.37
N GLY A 376 21.51 2.44 -13.64
CA GLY A 376 20.88 1.64 -14.71
C GLY A 376 21.39 1.99 -16.11
N THR A 377 22.02 3.15 -16.29
CA THR A 377 22.71 3.54 -17.54
C THR A 377 24.04 2.80 -17.74
N GLY A 378 24.58 2.17 -16.69
CA GLY A 378 25.90 1.53 -16.66
C GLY A 378 27.01 2.44 -16.15
N GLU A 379 26.75 3.71 -15.92
CA GLU A 379 27.69 4.65 -15.28
C GLU A 379 27.80 4.36 -13.78
N SER A 380 28.90 4.82 -13.17
CA SER A 380 29.13 4.68 -11.72
C SER A 380 29.37 6.02 -11.06
N LEU A 381 28.85 6.16 -9.83
CA LEU A 381 29.06 7.31 -8.96
C LEU A 381 29.78 6.85 -7.69
N SER A 382 30.91 7.48 -7.37
CA SER A 382 31.62 7.26 -6.10
C SER A 382 31.15 8.25 -5.03
N VAL A 383 30.87 7.72 -3.85
CA VAL A 383 30.49 8.46 -2.64
C VAL A 383 31.16 7.80 -1.43
N ASP A 384 31.21 8.51 -0.31
CA ASP A 384 31.83 7.96 0.90
C ASP A 384 30.87 7.03 1.65
N ARG A 385 29.57 7.38 1.67
CA ARG A 385 28.50 6.58 2.31
C ARG A 385 27.22 6.58 1.47
N VAL A 386 26.38 5.58 1.71
CA VAL A 386 25.05 5.48 1.11
C VAL A 386 23.98 5.13 2.14
N VAL A 387 22.83 5.78 2.04
CA VAL A 387 21.61 5.38 2.74
C VAL A 387 20.63 4.78 1.74
N VAL A 388 20.30 3.51 1.92
CA VAL A 388 19.35 2.77 1.10
C VAL A 388 17.96 2.93 1.71
N THR A 389 17.05 3.58 0.98
CA THR A 389 15.67 3.82 1.45
C THR A 389 14.60 3.21 0.53
N VAL A 390 15.02 2.29 -0.34
CA VAL A 390 14.13 1.57 -1.25
C VAL A 390 13.17 0.65 -0.49
N PRO A 391 11.96 0.39 -1.01
CA PRO A 391 11.00 -0.50 -0.38
C PRO A 391 11.54 -1.93 -0.17
N LEU A 392 11.06 -2.61 0.87
CA LEU A 392 11.43 -4.00 1.16
C LEU A 392 11.17 -4.92 -0.05
N GLY A 393 10.06 -4.72 -0.76
CA GLY A 393 9.76 -5.47 -1.99
C GLY A 393 10.83 -5.32 -3.08
N VAL A 394 11.52 -4.18 -3.17
CA VAL A 394 12.65 -4.00 -4.11
C VAL A 394 13.86 -4.81 -3.66
N LEU A 395 14.18 -4.81 -2.35
CA LEU A 395 15.26 -5.60 -1.78
C LEU A 395 15.03 -7.11 -1.94
N GLN A 396 13.78 -7.57 -1.83
CA GLN A 396 13.41 -8.98 -1.97
C GLN A 396 13.47 -9.52 -3.40
N ASN A 397 13.54 -8.65 -4.40
CA ASN A 397 13.50 -9.01 -5.82
C ASN A 397 14.85 -8.88 -6.53
N ASP A 398 15.96 -8.76 -5.77
CA ASP A 398 17.33 -8.72 -6.29
C ASP A 398 17.57 -7.67 -7.40
N VAL A 399 16.83 -6.56 -7.36
CA VAL A 399 16.96 -5.47 -8.36
C VAL A 399 18.28 -4.70 -8.17
N ILE A 400 18.80 -4.68 -6.95
CA ILE A 400 20.05 -4.02 -6.56
C ILE A 400 21.06 -5.07 -6.14
N GLU A 401 22.17 -5.19 -6.86
CA GLU A 401 23.27 -6.07 -6.50
C GLU A 401 24.17 -5.43 -5.43
N PHE A 402 24.50 -6.16 -4.38
CA PHE A 402 25.47 -5.72 -3.36
C PHE A 402 26.80 -6.48 -3.52
N ASP A 403 27.92 -5.75 -3.57
CA ASP A 403 29.27 -6.32 -3.66
C ASP A 403 30.22 -5.69 -2.61
N PRO A 404 30.62 -6.42 -1.54
CA PRO A 404 30.27 -7.81 -1.26
C PRO A 404 28.78 -7.97 -0.90
N LEU A 405 28.32 -9.23 -0.83
CA LEU A 405 26.96 -9.52 -0.37
C LEU A 405 26.73 -8.96 1.03
N LEU A 406 25.50 -8.51 1.28
CA LEU A 406 25.05 -8.10 2.62
C LEU A 406 25.28 -9.22 3.65
N PRO A 407 25.53 -8.84 4.94
CA PRO A 407 25.66 -9.82 6.01
C PRO A 407 24.49 -10.79 6.10
N PHE A 408 24.73 -11.99 6.63
CA PHE A 408 23.68 -13.01 6.76
C PHE A 408 22.45 -12.51 7.55
N THR A 409 22.65 -11.63 8.53
CA THR A 409 21.58 -11.01 9.32
C THR A 409 20.65 -10.15 8.47
N HIS A 410 21.20 -9.36 7.54
CA HIS A 410 20.42 -8.52 6.63
C HIS A 410 19.67 -9.37 5.61
N ARG A 411 20.34 -10.36 5.00
CA ARG A 411 19.70 -11.27 4.04
C ARG A 411 18.59 -12.10 4.67
N GLY A 412 18.80 -12.58 5.90
CA GLY A 412 17.75 -13.23 6.70
C GLY A 412 16.59 -12.27 6.95
N ALA A 413 16.85 -11.05 7.43
CA ALA A 413 15.81 -10.06 7.67
C ALA A 413 14.99 -9.69 6.42
N ILE A 414 15.65 -9.53 5.26
CA ILE A 414 14.98 -9.26 3.98
C ILE A 414 14.06 -10.43 3.60
N ALA A 415 14.48 -11.68 3.83
CA ALA A 415 13.69 -12.87 3.51
C ALA A 415 12.57 -13.14 4.54
N ASP A 416 12.80 -12.80 5.81
CA ASP A 416 11.90 -13.12 6.93
C ASP A 416 10.73 -12.15 7.04
N LEU A 417 10.88 -10.90 6.59
CA LEU A 417 9.79 -9.91 6.64
C LEU A 417 8.84 -10.10 5.45
N GLY A 418 7.54 -10.04 5.70
CA GLY A 418 6.53 -10.04 4.65
C GLY A 418 6.40 -8.66 4.02
N PHE A 419 6.02 -8.61 2.75
CA PHE A 419 5.70 -7.36 2.06
C PHE A 419 4.36 -7.48 1.33
N GLY A 420 3.35 -6.84 1.92
CA GLY A 420 1.96 -6.89 1.53
C GLY A 420 1.55 -5.75 0.61
N THR A 421 0.33 -5.81 0.10
CA THR A 421 -0.26 -4.81 -0.81
C THR A 421 -1.57 -4.29 -0.27
N VAL A 422 -1.76 -2.98 -0.41
CA VAL A 422 -2.99 -2.24 -0.10
C VAL A 422 -3.20 -1.27 -1.24
N ASN A 423 -4.40 -1.23 -1.78
CA ASN A 423 -4.77 -0.35 -2.87
C ASN A 423 -6.00 0.49 -2.51
N SER A 424 -6.04 1.69 -3.10
CA SER A 424 -7.18 2.59 -3.06
C SER A 424 -7.85 2.66 -4.43
N VAL A 425 -9.17 2.77 -4.42
CA VAL A 425 -10.01 3.07 -5.60
C VAL A 425 -10.80 4.33 -5.30
N TRP A 426 -10.52 5.41 -6.00
CA TRP A 426 -11.22 6.68 -5.88
C TRP A 426 -12.26 6.79 -6.97
N LEU A 427 -13.49 7.10 -6.59
CA LEU A 427 -14.63 7.29 -7.49
C LEU A 427 -15.28 8.65 -7.23
N ARG A 428 -15.52 9.42 -8.29
CA ARG A 428 -16.38 10.63 -8.24
C ARG A 428 -17.66 10.36 -9.00
N PHE A 429 -18.79 10.81 -8.48
CA PHE A 429 -20.09 10.76 -9.14
C PHE A 429 -20.62 12.18 -9.40
N ASP A 430 -21.49 12.33 -10.40
CA ASP A 430 -22.13 13.63 -10.69
C ASP A 430 -23.16 14.02 -9.61
N GLU A 431 -23.87 13.03 -9.07
CA GLU A 431 -24.86 13.18 -8.01
C GLU A 431 -24.73 12.05 -6.98
N PRO A 432 -25.00 12.29 -5.68
CA PRO A 432 -24.97 11.24 -4.68
C PRO A 432 -26.14 10.28 -4.90
N PHE A 433 -25.86 8.98 -5.05
CA PHE A 433 -26.88 7.94 -5.25
C PHE A 433 -27.28 7.23 -3.94
N TRP A 434 -26.60 7.53 -2.84
CA TRP A 434 -26.71 6.84 -1.56
C TRP A 434 -27.72 7.51 -0.61
N THR A 435 -28.18 6.73 0.37
CA THR A 435 -29.20 7.14 1.35
C THR A 435 -28.69 7.27 2.79
N THR A 436 -27.38 7.16 3.00
CA THR A 436 -26.74 7.23 4.32
C THR A 436 -25.88 8.48 4.49
N GLU A 437 -25.77 8.96 5.73
CA GLU A 437 -24.85 10.02 6.13
C GLU A 437 -23.52 9.47 6.71
N ALA A 438 -23.40 8.15 6.91
CA ALA A 438 -22.19 7.53 7.42
C ALA A 438 -20.97 7.84 6.53
N ALA A 439 -19.82 8.04 7.15
CA ALA A 439 -18.57 8.34 6.46
C ALA A 439 -17.78 7.09 6.08
N VAL A 440 -18.01 5.96 6.76
CA VAL A 440 -17.37 4.67 6.44
C VAL A 440 -18.44 3.61 6.24
N TRP A 441 -18.39 2.92 5.11
CA TRP A 441 -19.36 1.94 4.68
C TRP A 441 -18.70 0.57 4.57
N ASN A 442 -19.17 -0.37 5.38
CA ASN A 442 -18.66 -1.73 5.41
C ASN A 442 -19.69 -2.68 4.82
N VAL A 443 -19.27 -3.42 3.80
CA VAL A 443 -20.09 -4.43 3.15
C VAL A 443 -19.78 -5.79 3.77
N VAL A 444 -20.81 -6.44 4.31
CA VAL A 444 -20.72 -7.73 4.99
C VAL A 444 -21.27 -8.83 4.08
N GLY A 445 -20.50 -9.91 3.91
CA GLY A 445 -20.92 -11.05 3.10
C GLY A 445 -20.88 -10.81 1.59
N THR A 446 -20.02 -9.91 1.12
CA THR A 446 -19.80 -9.69 -0.31
C THR A 446 -18.79 -10.66 -0.91
N ASP A 447 -19.01 -11.02 -2.18
CA ASP A 447 -18.04 -11.75 -3.01
C ASP A 447 -17.11 -10.81 -3.80
N THR A 448 -17.29 -9.49 -3.67
CA THR A 448 -16.45 -8.48 -4.32
C THR A 448 -15.18 -8.20 -3.53
N GLU A 449 -14.12 -7.78 -4.21
CA GLU A 449 -12.83 -7.48 -3.56
C GLU A 449 -12.88 -6.23 -2.65
N ILE A 450 -13.79 -5.28 -2.91
CA ILE A 450 -13.91 -4.04 -2.13
C ILE A 450 -15.03 -4.21 -1.09
N SER A 451 -14.65 -4.22 0.20
CA SER A 451 -15.59 -4.35 1.32
C SER A 451 -15.71 -3.12 2.20
N THR A 452 -14.83 -2.13 2.04
CA THR A 452 -14.83 -0.89 2.83
C THR A 452 -14.72 0.31 1.91
N TRP A 453 -15.66 1.23 2.04
CA TRP A 453 -15.73 2.50 1.32
C TRP A 453 -15.76 3.67 2.28
N TYR A 454 -15.10 4.76 1.92
CA TYR A 454 -15.13 6.02 2.64
C TYR A 454 -15.89 7.05 1.83
N ASN A 455 -16.92 7.62 2.43
CA ASN A 455 -17.71 8.70 1.87
C ASN A 455 -17.11 10.05 2.28
N LEU A 456 -16.52 10.73 1.32
CA LEU A 456 -15.88 12.03 1.54
C LEU A 456 -16.83 13.20 1.29
N GLN A 457 -18.11 12.98 0.94
CA GLN A 457 -19.03 14.07 0.60
C GLN A 457 -19.21 15.10 1.72
N ALA A 458 -19.27 14.67 2.99
CA ALA A 458 -19.37 15.58 4.12
C ALA A 458 -18.14 16.50 4.27
N ILE A 459 -16.99 16.05 3.75
CA ILE A 459 -15.70 16.74 3.82
C ILE A 459 -15.49 17.63 2.59
N THR A 460 -15.77 17.12 1.40
CA THR A 460 -15.47 17.78 0.12
C THR A 460 -16.65 18.60 -0.43
N GLY A 461 -17.87 18.35 0.03
CA GLY A 461 -19.10 18.88 -0.55
C GLY A 461 -19.53 18.20 -1.85
N GLU A 462 -18.76 17.22 -2.35
CA GLU A 462 -18.98 16.56 -3.64
C GLU A 462 -19.03 15.01 -3.51
N PRO A 463 -19.75 14.30 -4.39
CA PRO A 463 -19.95 12.85 -4.28
C PRO A 463 -18.67 12.04 -4.59
N VAL A 464 -17.79 11.91 -3.60
CA VAL A 464 -16.51 11.18 -3.71
C VAL A 464 -16.49 9.99 -2.75
N LEU A 465 -16.18 8.81 -3.29
CA LEU A 465 -16.00 7.57 -2.53
C LEU A 465 -14.58 7.03 -2.69
N VAL A 466 -14.00 6.51 -1.61
CA VAL A 466 -12.69 5.85 -1.63
C VAL A 466 -12.82 4.42 -1.11
N GLY A 467 -12.63 3.44 -1.98
CA GLY A 467 -12.56 2.02 -1.62
C GLY A 467 -11.15 1.64 -1.21
N VAL A 468 -10.99 0.90 -0.12
CA VAL A 468 -9.68 0.40 0.35
C VAL A 468 -9.69 -1.12 0.37
N VAL A 469 -8.65 -1.72 -0.21
CA VAL A 469 -8.51 -3.18 -0.33
C VAL A 469 -7.08 -3.57 0.01
N GLY A 470 -6.90 -4.67 0.75
CA GLY A 470 -5.57 -5.17 1.08
C GLY A 470 -5.37 -6.67 0.87
N GLY A 471 -4.13 -7.12 0.99
CA GLY A 471 -3.75 -8.52 0.83
C GLY A 471 -3.98 -9.04 -0.58
N ALA A 472 -4.34 -10.33 -0.67
CA ALA A 472 -4.57 -10.99 -1.95
C ALA A 472 -5.72 -10.37 -2.77
N ALA A 473 -6.70 -9.76 -2.11
CA ALA A 473 -7.79 -9.03 -2.77
C ALA A 473 -7.27 -7.83 -3.56
N ALA A 474 -6.32 -7.08 -2.99
CA ALA A 474 -5.71 -5.93 -3.65
C ALA A 474 -4.94 -6.35 -4.92
N VAL A 475 -4.21 -7.47 -4.86
CA VAL A 475 -3.47 -8.01 -6.01
C VAL A 475 -4.42 -8.51 -7.11
N ARG A 476 -5.55 -9.15 -6.74
CA ARG A 476 -6.58 -9.54 -7.73
C ARG A 476 -7.21 -8.32 -8.39
N LEU A 477 -7.49 -7.27 -7.61
CA LEU A 477 -8.04 -6.01 -8.10
C LEU A 477 -7.13 -5.31 -9.12
N GLU A 478 -5.80 -5.38 -8.96
CA GLU A 478 -4.84 -4.85 -9.93
C GLU A 478 -4.90 -5.58 -11.29
N GLY A 479 -5.32 -6.84 -11.30
CA GLY A 479 -5.48 -7.63 -12.52
C GLY A 479 -6.72 -7.27 -13.35
N LEU A 480 -7.66 -6.51 -12.80
CA LEU A 480 -8.87 -6.08 -13.50
C LEU A 480 -8.58 -4.88 -14.40
N ASN A 481 -9.24 -4.85 -15.57
CA ASN A 481 -9.31 -3.60 -16.34
C ASN A 481 -10.30 -2.61 -15.68
N ASP A 482 -10.32 -1.37 -16.15
CA ASP A 482 -11.11 -0.30 -15.50
C ASP A 482 -12.62 -0.59 -15.54
N ASP A 483 -13.15 -1.18 -16.62
CA ASP A 483 -14.57 -1.53 -16.70
C ASP A 483 -14.94 -2.67 -15.74
N GLU A 484 -14.11 -3.71 -15.65
CA GLU A 484 -14.28 -4.81 -14.69
C GLU A 484 -14.20 -4.33 -13.24
N LEU A 485 -13.29 -3.40 -12.95
CA LEU A 485 -13.15 -2.81 -11.63
C LEU A 485 -14.35 -1.94 -11.28
N VAL A 486 -14.83 -1.12 -12.22
CA VAL A 486 -16.05 -0.33 -12.03
C VAL A 486 -17.22 -1.28 -11.76
N ASP A 487 -17.42 -2.33 -12.54
CA ASP A 487 -18.51 -3.27 -12.33
C ASP A 487 -18.43 -3.95 -10.95
N ALA A 488 -17.23 -4.32 -10.48
CA ALA A 488 -17.02 -4.86 -9.13
C ALA A 488 -17.30 -3.83 -8.03
N ALA A 489 -16.93 -2.56 -8.25
CA ALA A 489 -17.22 -1.47 -7.32
C ALA A 489 -18.73 -1.15 -7.24
N LEU A 490 -19.42 -1.08 -8.38
CA LEU A 490 -20.86 -0.85 -8.42
C LEU A 490 -21.64 -1.96 -7.71
N ALA A 491 -21.20 -3.22 -7.87
CA ALA A 491 -21.78 -4.35 -7.16
C ALA A 491 -21.61 -4.24 -5.64
N SER A 492 -20.44 -3.80 -5.15
CA SER A 492 -20.20 -3.63 -3.71
C SER A 492 -20.93 -2.43 -3.11
N LEU A 493 -21.20 -1.40 -3.91
CA LEU A 493 -21.93 -0.19 -3.51
C LEU A 493 -23.45 -0.33 -3.56
N ALA A 494 -23.98 -1.37 -4.21
CA ALA A 494 -25.42 -1.59 -4.36
C ALA A 494 -26.23 -1.56 -3.04
N PRO A 495 -25.74 -2.06 -1.89
CA PRO A 495 -26.46 -1.97 -0.61
C PRO A 495 -26.68 -0.55 -0.08
N PHE A 496 -25.95 0.43 -0.63
CA PHE A 496 -26.05 1.83 -0.22
C PHE A 496 -26.91 2.68 -1.15
N ALA A 497 -27.28 2.15 -2.33
CA ALA A 497 -28.05 2.88 -3.31
C ALA A 497 -29.51 3.09 -2.91
N ALA A 498 -30.04 4.27 -3.22
CA ALA A 498 -31.48 4.49 -3.27
C ALA A 498 -32.11 3.56 -4.33
N THR A 499 -33.27 2.99 -4.03
CA THR A 499 -34.02 2.31 -5.09
C THR A 499 -34.55 3.34 -6.06
N ALA A 500 -34.32 3.14 -7.37
CA ALA A 500 -34.95 3.97 -8.38
C ALA A 500 -36.49 3.92 -8.20
N PRO A 501 -37.20 5.07 -8.22
CA PRO A 501 -38.63 5.13 -7.96
C PRO A 501 -39.50 4.33 -8.94
#